data_AF-A0A1Q4AEV1-F1
#
_entry.id   AF-A0A1Q4AEV1-F1
#
_cell.length_a   1.000
_cell.length_b   1.000
_cell.length_c   1.000
_cell.angle_alpha   90.00
_cell.angle_beta   90.00
_cell.angle_gamma   90.00
#
_symmetry.space_group_name_H-M   'P 1'
#
loop_
_entity.id
_entity.type
_entity.pdbx_description
1 polymer ?
#
loop_
_entity_poly.entity_id
_entity_poly.type
_entity_poly.pdbx_seq_one_letter_code
_entity_poly.pdbx_strand_id
1 'polypeptide(L)'
;MSDDREEAKDPIVAPSADPKREIGRAIIEAVAGIEPVTGFLTRLYQTTHPPKSVRDREIWQQAITERTNDHGERLDRHEARLSPRETLTGLTAQLVEVLARTCPDGLAEHFVDVEELLVSLPGTTDNELSEAAEHLIALGLVEHRALSGAERMRPTQAFYEQFDHQVMSEWGSKGTRQDAAAIASLMLEKGEGQAPELLALTAWPLRRFNPALAHLMNEHPGWCWRDRYHFDHPTYGLVIGPKEKAGLQRFVLVIEREAGR
;
A
#
# COMPACT_ATOMS: atom_id res chain seq x y z
N MET A 1 -3.76 35.90 -11.27
CA MET A 1 -2.82 35.34 -12.26
C MET A 1 -1.62 34.85 -11.48
N SER A 2 -1.67 33.61 -11.04
CA SER A 2 -0.60 32.98 -10.26
C SER A 2 0.38 32.37 -11.24
N ASP A 3 1.64 32.78 -11.12
CA ASP A 3 2.79 32.30 -11.88
C ASP A 3 3.12 30.88 -11.39
N ASP A 4 2.42 29.88 -11.93
CA ASP A 4 2.78 28.46 -11.78
C ASP A 4 4.08 28.21 -12.57
N ARG A 5 5.21 28.56 -11.95
CA ARG A 5 6.50 28.05 -12.39
C ARG A 5 6.57 26.59 -11.96
N GLU A 6 6.29 25.69 -12.89
CA GLU A 6 6.76 24.31 -12.79
C GLU A 6 8.27 24.36 -12.51
N GLU A 7 8.67 24.05 -11.27
CA GLU A 7 10.05 23.73 -10.96
C GLU A 7 10.46 22.59 -11.89
N ALA A 8 11.27 22.92 -12.90
CA ALA A 8 11.86 21.95 -13.79
C ALA A 8 12.57 20.91 -12.93
N LYS A 9 12.07 19.68 -12.94
CA LYS A 9 12.62 18.58 -12.14
C LYS A 9 14.07 18.38 -12.59
N ASP A 10 15.01 18.63 -11.68
CA ASP A 10 16.42 18.44 -11.96
C ASP A 10 16.66 17.02 -12.48
N PRO A 11 17.44 16.87 -13.57
CA PRO A 11 17.71 15.55 -14.16
C PRO A 11 18.46 14.67 -13.15
N ILE A 12 18.18 13.37 -13.19
CA ILE A 12 18.91 12.38 -12.40
C ILE A 12 20.33 12.28 -12.98
N VAL A 13 21.29 12.94 -12.34
CA VAL A 13 22.70 12.96 -12.78
C VAL A 13 23.53 12.03 -11.90
N ALA A 14 24.31 11.15 -12.53
CA ALA A 14 25.25 10.28 -11.84
C ALA A 14 26.42 11.08 -11.25
N PRO A 15 26.95 10.70 -10.08
CA PRO A 15 28.14 11.34 -9.53
C PRO A 15 29.31 11.18 -10.51
N SER A 16 29.87 12.30 -10.96
CA SER A 16 31.02 12.30 -11.88
C SER A 16 32.30 11.97 -11.13
N ALA A 17 33.18 11.18 -11.75
CA ALA A 17 34.53 11.02 -11.23
C ALA A 17 35.30 12.35 -11.28
N ASP A 18 36.03 12.68 -10.22
CA ASP A 18 36.88 13.88 -10.18
C ASP A 18 38.11 13.66 -11.09
N PRO A 19 38.23 14.41 -12.22
CA PRO A 19 39.28 14.18 -13.20
C PRO A 19 40.69 14.32 -12.62
N LYS A 20 40.88 15.22 -11.64
CA LYS A 20 42.20 15.46 -11.03
C LYS A 20 42.64 14.29 -10.16
N ARG A 21 41.69 13.61 -9.50
CA ARG A 21 41.96 12.42 -8.70
C ARG A 21 42.22 11.18 -9.55
N GLU A 22 41.50 11.03 -10.67
CA GLU A 22 41.75 9.92 -11.60
C GLU A 22 43.10 10.04 -12.30
N ILE A 23 43.49 11.24 -12.72
CA ILE A 23 44.82 11.50 -13.31
C ILE A 23 45.95 11.23 -12.29
N GLY A 24 45.82 11.73 -11.06
CA GLY A 24 46.81 11.47 -10.01
C GLY A 24 46.97 9.98 -9.71
N ARG A 25 45.88 9.21 -9.76
CA ARG A 25 45.90 7.76 -9.57
C ARG A 25 46.48 7.01 -10.77
N ALA A 26 46.13 7.39 -11.99
CA ALA A 26 46.70 6.81 -13.21
C ALA A 26 48.23 6.97 -13.25
N ILE A 27 48.74 8.10 -12.74
CA ILE A 27 50.19 8.34 -12.60
C ILE A 27 50.81 7.39 -11.56
N ILE A 28 50.18 7.20 -10.41
CA ILE A 28 50.67 6.26 -9.38
C ILE A 28 50.66 4.80 -9.89
N GLU A 29 49.60 4.41 -10.62
CA GLU A 29 49.48 3.07 -11.22
C GLU A 29 50.48 2.85 -12.36
N ALA A 30 50.75 3.87 -13.18
CA ALA A 30 51.77 3.81 -14.22
C ALA A 30 53.19 3.64 -13.65
N VAL A 31 53.49 4.28 -12.51
CA VAL A 31 54.79 4.15 -11.82
C VAL A 31 54.91 2.77 -11.15
N ALA A 32 53.84 2.24 -10.57
CA ALA A 32 53.80 0.89 -9.99
C ALA A 32 53.81 -0.23 -11.04
N GLY A 33 53.49 0.05 -12.30
CA GLY A 33 53.52 -0.92 -13.41
C GLY A 33 54.90 -1.21 -14.01
N ILE A 34 55.95 -0.52 -13.54
CA ILE A 34 57.32 -0.65 -14.07
C ILE A 34 58.07 -1.82 -13.39
N GLU A 35 57.62 -2.27 -12.22
CA GLU A 35 58.14 -3.46 -11.52
C GLU A 35 57.10 -4.59 -11.50
N PRO A 36 57.44 -5.85 -11.90
CA PRO A 36 56.48 -6.95 -12.02
C PRO A 36 55.76 -7.31 -10.70
N VAL A 37 56.39 -7.06 -9.56
CA VAL A 37 55.90 -7.43 -8.23
C VAL A 37 54.87 -6.41 -7.70
N THR A 38 55.08 -5.13 -7.98
CA THR A 38 54.21 -4.04 -7.52
C THR A 38 52.90 -3.99 -8.29
N GLY A 39 52.90 -4.27 -9.60
CA GLY A 39 51.68 -4.32 -10.41
C GLY A 39 50.64 -5.37 -9.96
N PHE A 40 51.08 -6.51 -9.41
CA PHE A 40 50.17 -7.52 -8.84
C PHE A 40 49.51 -7.04 -7.55
N LEU A 41 50.28 -6.39 -6.66
CA LEU A 41 49.76 -5.82 -5.41
C LEU A 41 48.79 -4.67 -5.67
N THR A 42 49.03 -3.85 -6.69
CA THR A 42 48.11 -2.78 -7.08
C THR A 42 46.76 -3.33 -7.53
N ARG A 43 46.73 -4.40 -8.35
CA ARG A 43 45.46 -5.04 -8.75
C ARG A 43 44.72 -5.67 -7.56
N LEU A 44 45.44 -6.29 -6.63
CA LEU A 44 44.85 -6.87 -5.42
C LEU A 44 44.29 -5.78 -4.47
N TYR A 45 45.00 -4.67 -4.34
CA TYR A 45 44.58 -3.51 -3.54
C TYR A 45 43.33 -2.84 -4.14
N GLN A 46 43.28 -2.67 -5.46
CA GLN A 46 42.11 -2.12 -6.17
C GLN A 46 40.87 -3.00 -6.01
N THR A 47 41.06 -4.32 -6.00
CA THR A 47 39.96 -5.29 -5.85
C THR A 47 39.41 -5.30 -4.42
N THR A 48 40.27 -5.16 -3.41
CA THR A 48 39.86 -5.17 -1.98
C THR A 48 39.42 -3.80 -1.47
N HIS A 49 39.90 -2.71 -2.09
CA HIS A 49 39.60 -1.34 -1.73
C HIS A 49 39.16 -0.56 -2.98
N PRO A 50 37.94 -0.82 -3.48
CA PRO A 50 37.44 -0.11 -4.64
C PRO A 50 37.48 1.41 -4.38
N PRO A 51 37.87 2.19 -5.39
CA PRO A 51 38.03 3.63 -5.24
C PRO A 51 36.71 4.29 -4.84
N LYS A 52 36.82 5.41 -4.14
CA LYS A 52 35.65 6.15 -3.63
C LYS A 52 34.66 6.49 -4.75
N SER A 53 35.11 6.82 -5.95
CA SER A 53 34.22 7.09 -7.09
C SER A 53 33.39 5.89 -7.54
N VAL A 54 33.94 4.66 -7.45
CA VAL A 54 33.20 3.43 -7.75
C VAL A 54 32.18 3.14 -6.66
N ARG A 55 32.59 3.25 -5.39
CA ARG A 55 31.67 3.08 -4.24
C ARG A 55 30.53 4.11 -4.26
N ASP A 56 30.86 5.38 -4.50
CA ASP A 56 29.89 6.47 -4.56
C ASP A 56 28.91 6.26 -5.73
N ARG A 57 29.39 5.72 -6.86
CA ARG A 57 28.55 5.35 -8.00
C ARG A 57 27.66 4.14 -7.71
N GLU A 58 28.17 3.11 -7.06
CA GLU A 58 27.39 1.93 -6.65
C GLU A 58 26.28 2.32 -5.66
N ILE A 59 26.61 3.11 -4.64
CA ILE A 59 25.64 3.63 -3.66
C ILE A 59 24.57 4.46 -4.36
N TRP A 60 24.98 5.35 -5.27
CA TRP A 60 24.03 6.14 -6.05
C TRP A 60 23.14 5.27 -6.94
N GLN A 61 23.69 4.26 -7.62
CA GLN A 61 22.93 3.34 -8.46
C GLN A 61 21.90 2.56 -7.64
N GLN A 62 22.30 2.07 -6.46
CA GLN A 62 21.38 1.39 -5.55
C GLN A 62 20.26 2.32 -5.09
N ALA A 63 20.58 3.53 -4.62
CA ALA A 63 19.59 4.50 -4.16
C ALA A 63 18.62 4.94 -5.27
N ILE A 64 19.10 5.11 -6.50
CA ILE A 64 18.24 5.42 -7.66
C ILE A 64 17.34 4.24 -8.02
N THR A 65 17.86 3.02 -7.97
CA THR A 65 17.07 1.81 -8.25
C THR A 65 15.95 1.66 -7.22
N GLU A 66 16.28 1.75 -5.93
CA GLU A 66 15.30 1.70 -4.83
C GLU A 66 14.22 2.79 -5.00
N ARG A 67 14.62 4.04 -5.28
CA ARG A 67 13.68 5.14 -5.48
C ARG A 67 12.83 5.00 -6.74
N THR A 68 13.38 4.46 -7.83
CA THR A 68 12.66 4.25 -9.08
C THR A 68 11.62 3.14 -8.93
N ASN A 69 11.98 2.07 -8.23
CA ASN A 69 11.05 0.99 -7.92
C ASN A 69 9.90 1.48 -7.00
N ASP A 70 10.21 2.24 -5.95
CA ASP A 70 9.18 2.89 -5.11
C ASP A 70 8.26 3.80 -5.95
N HIS A 71 8.82 4.54 -6.91
CA HIS A 71 8.02 5.40 -7.77
C HIS A 71 7.14 4.60 -8.74
N GLY A 72 7.65 3.49 -9.28
CA GLY A 72 6.88 2.55 -10.11
C GLY A 72 5.69 1.98 -9.35
N GLU A 73 5.94 1.43 -8.14
CA GLU A 73 4.87 0.90 -7.28
C GLU A 73 3.81 1.95 -6.93
N ARG A 74 4.23 3.20 -6.74
CA ARG A 74 3.29 4.31 -6.49
C ARG A 74 2.49 4.67 -7.73
N LEU A 75 3.10 4.67 -8.92
CA LEU A 75 2.40 4.92 -10.18
C LEU A 75 1.38 3.82 -10.46
N ASP A 76 1.75 2.56 -10.30
CA ASP A 76 0.83 1.41 -10.46
C ASP A 76 -0.36 1.53 -9.49
N ARG A 77 -0.09 1.92 -8.23
CA ARG A 77 -1.13 2.20 -7.25
C ARG A 77 -2.04 3.36 -7.65
N HIS A 78 -1.49 4.40 -8.27
CA HIS A 78 -2.27 5.53 -8.78
C HIS A 78 -3.10 5.13 -10.01
N GLU A 79 -2.55 4.36 -10.93
CA GLU A 79 -3.26 3.86 -12.11
C GLU A 79 -4.42 2.92 -11.71
N ALA A 80 -4.21 2.06 -10.72
CA ALA A 80 -5.25 1.21 -10.14
C ALA A 80 -6.35 2.00 -9.38
N ARG A 81 -6.05 3.23 -8.96
CA ARG A 81 -7.02 4.15 -8.35
C ARG A 81 -7.77 5.00 -9.37
N LEU A 82 -7.14 5.31 -10.51
CA LEU A 82 -7.66 6.22 -11.54
C LEU A 82 -8.37 5.50 -12.70
N SER A 83 -8.10 4.21 -12.91
CA SER A 83 -8.83 3.41 -13.90
C SER A 83 -10.29 3.28 -13.48
N PRO A 84 -11.28 3.53 -14.37
CA PRO A 84 -12.68 3.31 -14.07
C PRO A 84 -12.86 1.84 -13.66
N ARG A 85 -13.14 1.61 -12.38
CA ARG A 85 -13.52 0.28 -11.91
C ARG A 85 -14.91 0.04 -12.46
N GLU A 86 -15.03 -0.93 -13.36
CA GLU A 86 -16.23 -1.31 -14.12
C GLU A 86 -17.55 -1.02 -13.39
N THR A 87 -18.55 -0.52 -14.13
CA THR A 87 -19.92 -0.47 -13.62
C THR A 87 -20.46 -1.89 -13.52
N LEU A 88 -20.51 -2.42 -12.30
CA LEU A 88 -21.15 -3.70 -12.04
C LEU A 88 -22.67 -3.55 -12.10
N THR A 89 -23.33 -4.49 -12.77
CA THR A 89 -24.79 -4.50 -12.94
C THR A 89 -25.34 -5.91 -12.75
N GLY A 90 -26.67 -6.05 -12.67
CA GLY A 90 -27.33 -7.34 -12.59
C GLY A 90 -26.96 -8.13 -11.33
N LEU A 91 -26.78 -9.44 -11.49
CA LEU A 91 -26.50 -10.38 -10.40
C LEU A 91 -25.19 -10.05 -9.66
N THR A 92 -24.14 -9.62 -10.38
CA THR A 92 -22.85 -9.24 -9.77
C THR A 92 -23.01 -8.09 -8.77
N ALA A 93 -23.84 -7.10 -9.08
CA ALA A 93 -24.14 -6.00 -8.15
C ALA A 93 -24.95 -6.47 -6.93
N GLN A 94 -25.91 -7.39 -7.12
CA GLN A 94 -26.67 -7.98 -6.02
C GLN A 94 -25.77 -8.80 -5.09
N LEU A 95 -24.84 -9.58 -5.67
CA LEU A 95 -23.84 -10.35 -4.91
C LEU A 95 -22.94 -9.42 -4.08
N VAL A 96 -22.50 -8.29 -4.65
CA VAL A 96 -21.75 -7.27 -3.89
C VAL A 96 -22.57 -6.77 -2.70
N GLU A 97 -23.84 -6.44 -2.89
CA GLU A 97 -24.69 -5.98 -1.78
C GLU A 97 -24.80 -7.03 -0.66
N VAL A 98 -25.08 -8.29 -1.01
CA VAL A 98 -25.20 -9.39 -0.04
C VAL A 98 -23.88 -9.57 0.70
N LEU A 99 -22.76 -9.71 0.00
CA LEU A 99 -21.44 -9.91 0.61
C LEU A 99 -21.04 -8.77 1.53
N ALA A 100 -21.32 -7.52 1.13
CA ALA A 100 -21.02 -6.35 1.95
C ALA A 100 -21.79 -6.36 3.27
N ARG A 101 -23.08 -6.75 3.23
CA ARG A 101 -24.00 -6.74 4.38
C ARG A 101 -23.87 -7.96 5.28
N THR A 102 -23.41 -9.10 4.77
CA THR A 102 -23.22 -10.32 5.56
C THR A 102 -21.95 -10.28 6.41
N CYS A 103 -20.92 -9.55 5.98
CA CYS A 103 -19.68 -9.44 6.75
C CYS A 103 -19.86 -8.57 8.02
N PRO A 104 -19.63 -9.10 9.23
CA PRO A 104 -19.92 -8.40 10.48
C PRO A 104 -18.82 -7.44 10.94
N ASP A 105 -17.57 -7.66 10.52
CA ASP A 105 -16.39 -7.03 11.12
C ASP A 105 -15.43 -6.38 10.12
N GLY A 106 -15.49 -6.71 8.84
CA GLY A 106 -14.63 -6.12 7.80
C GLY A 106 -13.17 -6.59 7.85
N LEU A 107 -12.88 -7.72 8.54
CA LEU A 107 -11.53 -8.30 8.58
C LEU A 107 -11.26 -9.30 7.46
N ALA A 108 -12.24 -9.52 6.60
CA ALA A 108 -12.24 -10.59 5.62
C ALA A 108 -12.09 -11.99 6.26
N GLU A 109 -12.18 -12.20 7.57
CA GLU A 109 -12.01 -13.54 8.15
C GLU A 109 -13.26 -14.43 7.98
N HIS A 110 -14.41 -13.79 7.71
CA HIS A 110 -15.67 -14.48 7.51
C HIS A 110 -15.89 -14.89 6.06
N PHE A 111 -15.92 -16.20 5.86
CA PHE A 111 -16.34 -16.84 4.64
C PHE A 111 -17.85 -17.08 4.66
N VAL A 112 -18.51 -16.80 3.55
CA VAL A 112 -19.93 -17.09 3.31
C VAL A 112 -20.01 -18.31 2.40
N ASP A 113 -20.84 -19.28 2.78
CA ASP A 113 -21.07 -20.49 2.00
C ASP A 113 -21.95 -20.17 0.78
N VAL A 114 -21.72 -20.84 -0.35
CA VAL A 114 -22.51 -20.66 -1.58
C VAL A 114 -24.01 -20.88 -1.33
N GLU A 115 -24.37 -21.85 -0.50
CA GLU A 115 -25.77 -22.11 -0.14
C GLU A 115 -26.42 -20.92 0.59
N GLU A 116 -25.68 -20.23 1.46
CA GLU A 116 -26.16 -19.03 2.17
C GLU A 116 -26.38 -17.86 1.19
N LEU A 117 -25.51 -17.75 0.18
CA LEU A 117 -25.66 -16.76 -0.90
C LEU A 117 -26.89 -17.04 -1.76
N LEU A 118 -27.13 -18.31 -2.14
CA LEU A 118 -28.31 -18.69 -2.92
C LEU A 118 -29.62 -18.46 -2.16
N VAL A 119 -29.63 -18.63 -0.83
CA VAL A 119 -30.78 -18.25 0.02
C VAL A 119 -31.03 -16.74 -0.02
N SER A 120 -29.95 -15.94 -0.07
CA SER A 120 -30.02 -14.48 -0.10
C SER A 120 -30.33 -13.91 -1.49
N LEU A 121 -30.16 -14.70 -2.55
CA LEU A 121 -30.36 -14.33 -3.95
C LEU A 121 -31.40 -15.26 -4.62
N PRO A 122 -32.68 -15.19 -4.21
CA PRO A 122 -33.70 -16.14 -4.65
C PRO A 122 -33.91 -16.10 -6.16
N GLY A 123 -34.00 -17.28 -6.77
CA GLY A 123 -34.16 -17.44 -8.23
C GLY A 123 -32.84 -17.50 -9.00
N THR A 124 -31.70 -17.34 -8.32
CA THR A 124 -30.37 -17.54 -8.89
C THR A 124 -30.01 -19.01 -8.86
N THR A 125 -29.41 -19.51 -9.94
CA THR A 125 -28.81 -20.85 -9.98
C THR A 125 -27.36 -20.83 -9.53
N ASP A 126 -26.85 -21.99 -9.10
CA ASP A 126 -25.44 -22.16 -8.72
C ASP A 126 -24.48 -21.66 -9.83
N ASN A 127 -24.72 -22.05 -11.08
CA ASN A 127 -23.90 -21.63 -12.21
C ASN A 127 -23.92 -20.11 -12.46
N GLU A 128 -25.08 -19.46 -12.36
CA GLU A 128 -25.18 -18.00 -12.49
C GLU A 128 -24.43 -17.27 -11.36
N LEU A 129 -24.51 -17.80 -10.13
CA LEU A 129 -23.79 -17.27 -8.99
C LEU A 129 -22.27 -17.43 -9.18
N SER A 130 -21.80 -18.60 -9.63
CA SER A 130 -20.38 -18.82 -9.94
C SER A 130 -19.88 -17.88 -11.02
N GLU A 131 -20.63 -17.68 -12.11
CA GLU A 131 -20.27 -16.72 -13.17
C GLU A 131 -20.15 -15.28 -12.64
N ALA A 132 -21.11 -14.85 -11.81
CA ALA A 132 -21.06 -13.52 -11.18
C ALA A 132 -19.89 -13.39 -10.20
N ALA A 133 -19.59 -14.45 -9.43
CA ALA A 133 -18.48 -14.49 -8.48
C ALA A 133 -17.12 -14.45 -9.19
N GLU A 134 -16.95 -15.19 -10.30
CA GLU A 134 -15.72 -15.19 -11.10
C GLU A 134 -15.34 -13.79 -11.60
N HIS A 135 -16.33 -12.95 -11.95
CA HIS A 135 -16.06 -11.55 -12.28
C HIS A 135 -15.44 -10.79 -11.09
N LEU A 136 -16.00 -10.95 -9.88
CA LEU A 136 -15.47 -10.30 -8.68
C LEU A 136 -14.11 -10.86 -8.26
N ILE A 137 -13.87 -12.16 -8.46
CA ILE A 137 -12.59 -12.83 -8.19
C ILE A 137 -11.52 -12.33 -9.15
N ALA A 138 -11.82 -12.21 -10.46
CA ALA A 138 -10.90 -11.70 -11.46
C ALA A 138 -10.47 -10.25 -11.16
N LEU A 139 -11.34 -9.45 -10.54
CA LEU A 139 -11.06 -8.09 -10.08
C LEU A 139 -10.33 -8.05 -8.71
N GLY A 140 -10.10 -9.19 -8.06
CA GLY A 140 -9.48 -9.28 -6.74
C GLY A 140 -10.36 -8.75 -5.60
N LEU A 141 -11.67 -8.61 -5.84
CA LEU A 141 -12.65 -8.07 -4.89
C LEU A 141 -13.19 -9.18 -3.99
N VAL A 142 -13.20 -10.42 -4.47
CA VAL A 142 -13.61 -11.59 -3.70
C VAL A 142 -12.50 -12.63 -3.72
N GLU A 143 -12.24 -13.25 -2.57
CA GLU A 143 -11.44 -14.47 -2.49
C GLU A 143 -12.37 -15.67 -2.41
N HIS A 144 -12.08 -16.67 -3.24
CA HIS A 144 -12.77 -17.95 -3.25
C HIS A 144 -11.91 -19.04 -2.63
N ARG A 145 -12.53 -19.90 -1.81
CA ARG A 145 -11.93 -21.12 -1.29
C ARG A 145 -12.87 -22.30 -1.49
N ALA A 146 -12.35 -23.34 -2.11
CA ALA A 146 -12.99 -24.64 -2.19
C ALA A 146 -12.31 -25.61 -1.20
N LEU A 147 -13.07 -26.14 -0.25
CA LEU A 147 -12.60 -27.16 0.68
C LEU A 147 -13.61 -28.32 0.77
N SER A 148 -13.19 -29.53 0.38
CA SER A 148 -13.98 -30.77 0.52
C SER A 148 -15.43 -30.67 -0.01
N GLY A 149 -15.64 -29.99 -1.13
CA GLY A 149 -16.96 -29.83 -1.76
C GLY A 149 -17.81 -28.68 -1.21
N ALA A 150 -17.30 -27.89 -0.26
CA ALA A 150 -17.89 -26.62 0.12
C ALA A 150 -17.13 -25.47 -0.58
N GLU A 151 -17.86 -24.67 -1.33
CA GLU A 151 -17.38 -23.45 -1.96
C GLU A 151 -17.73 -22.25 -1.08
N ARG A 152 -16.73 -21.41 -0.84
CA ARG A 152 -16.84 -20.29 0.09
C ARG A 152 -16.22 -19.04 -0.46
N MET A 153 -16.86 -17.92 -0.22
CA MET A 153 -16.42 -16.63 -0.72
C MET A 153 -16.26 -15.65 0.43
N ARG A 154 -15.31 -14.74 0.32
CA ARG A 154 -15.15 -13.62 1.25
C ARG A 154 -14.81 -12.32 0.51
N PRO A 155 -15.29 -11.16 0.98
CA PRO A 155 -14.82 -9.88 0.48
C PRO A 155 -13.35 -9.63 0.84
N THR A 156 -12.59 -8.98 -0.04
CA THR A 156 -11.21 -8.53 0.23
C THR A 156 -11.18 -7.08 0.74
N GLN A 157 -10.00 -6.60 1.14
CA GLN A 157 -9.80 -5.18 1.45
C GLN A 157 -10.17 -4.27 0.26
N ALA A 158 -9.83 -4.68 -0.97
CA ALA A 158 -10.14 -3.91 -2.18
C ALA A 158 -11.65 -3.76 -2.41
N PHE A 159 -12.42 -4.79 -2.06
CA PHE A 159 -13.89 -4.73 -2.09
C PHE A 159 -14.43 -3.68 -1.14
N TYR A 160 -13.98 -3.64 0.11
CA TYR A 160 -14.45 -2.66 1.08
C TYR A 160 -14.16 -1.24 0.62
N GLU A 161 -12.94 -0.99 0.13
CA GLU A 161 -12.54 0.30 -0.42
C GLU A 161 -13.40 0.75 -1.59
N GLN A 162 -13.86 -0.18 -2.41
CA GLN A 162 -14.65 0.11 -3.60
C GLN A 162 -16.14 0.27 -3.31
N PHE A 163 -16.74 -0.60 -2.49
CA PHE A 163 -18.19 -0.72 -2.42
C PHE A 163 -18.82 -0.25 -1.11
N ASP A 164 -18.09 -0.23 0.02
CA ASP A 164 -18.73 0.05 1.31
C ASP A 164 -19.44 1.40 1.33
N HIS A 165 -18.83 2.45 0.77
CA HIS A 165 -19.45 3.78 0.71
C HIS A 165 -20.68 3.86 -0.21
N GLN A 166 -20.82 2.91 -1.15
CA GLN A 166 -21.96 2.83 -2.07
C GLN A 166 -23.09 2.00 -1.45
N VAL A 167 -22.75 0.87 -0.82
CA VAL A 167 -23.72 -0.07 -0.24
C VAL A 167 -24.19 0.37 1.14
N MET A 168 -23.29 0.88 1.98
CA MET A 168 -23.53 1.27 3.38
C MET A 168 -23.74 2.77 3.51
N SER A 169 -24.60 3.32 2.65
CA SER A 169 -24.90 4.76 2.59
C SER A 169 -25.35 5.35 3.95
N GLU A 170 -25.97 4.52 4.80
CA GLU A 170 -26.42 4.85 6.15
C GLU A 170 -25.28 5.27 7.10
N TRP A 171 -24.03 4.90 6.81
CA TRP A 171 -22.87 5.33 7.61
C TRP A 171 -22.45 6.77 7.31
N GLY A 172 -22.92 7.35 6.20
CA GLY A 172 -22.46 8.66 5.73
C GLY A 172 -20.96 8.69 5.39
N SER A 173 -20.37 7.52 5.12
CA SER A 173 -18.97 7.41 4.71
C SER A 173 -18.78 7.97 3.30
N LYS A 174 -17.66 8.65 3.07
CA LYS A 174 -17.22 9.11 1.74
C LYS A 174 -16.25 8.14 1.07
N GLY A 175 -16.00 6.98 1.69
CA GLY A 175 -14.99 6.02 1.28
C GLY A 175 -14.10 5.59 2.43
N THR A 176 -13.61 4.35 2.35
CA THR A 176 -12.71 3.74 3.35
C THR A 176 -11.44 4.56 3.57
N ARG A 177 -10.94 5.23 2.52
CA ARG A 177 -9.76 6.09 2.61
C ARG A 177 -10.02 7.36 3.41
N GLN A 178 -11.20 7.97 3.25
CA GLN A 178 -11.62 9.14 4.03
C GLN A 178 -11.85 8.74 5.50
N ASP A 179 -12.44 7.56 5.73
CA ASP A 179 -12.60 7.03 7.07
C ASP A 179 -11.24 6.74 7.72
N ALA A 180 -10.26 6.23 6.96
CA ALA A 180 -8.89 6.05 7.42
C ALA A 180 -8.22 7.39 7.79
N ALA A 181 -8.50 8.46 7.04
CA ALA A 181 -8.02 9.81 7.37
C ALA A 181 -8.63 10.32 8.68
N ALA A 182 -9.90 10.05 8.93
CA ALA A 182 -10.54 10.41 10.19
C ALA A 182 -9.91 9.67 11.38
N ILE A 183 -9.60 8.36 11.23
CA ILE A 183 -8.84 7.61 12.24
C ILE A 183 -7.46 8.23 12.45
N ALA A 184 -6.73 8.55 11.38
CA ALA A 184 -5.41 9.18 11.48
C ALA A 184 -5.45 10.56 12.17
N SER A 185 -6.45 11.39 11.87
CA SER A 185 -6.68 12.67 12.56
C SER A 185 -6.97 12.47 14.04
N LEU A 186 -7.78 11.47 14.39
CA LEU A 186 -8.10 11.14 15.77
C LEU A 186 -6.86 10.68 16.54
N MET A 187 -6.00 9.86 15.91
CA MET A 187 -4.71 9.45 16.49
C MET A 187 -3.82 10.66 16.81
N LEU A 188 -3.78 11.64 15.91
CA LEU A 188 -3.00 12.87 16.09
C LEU A 188 -3.58 13.78 17.19
N GLU A 189 -4.90 13.92 17.24
CA GLU A 189 -5.58 14.80 18.19
C GLU A 189 -5.51 14.26 19.62
N LYS A 190 -5.78 12.97 19.80
CA LYS A 190 -5.83 12.35 21.13
C LYS A 190 -4.50 11.77 21.59
N GLY A 191 -3.53 11.62 20.67
CA GLY A 191 -2.31 10.87 20.94
C GLY A 191 -2.57 9.39 21.20
N GLU A 192 -3.72 8.89 20.72
CA GLU A 192 -4.17 7.52 20.92
C GLU A 192 -3.86 6.70 19.68
N GLY A 193 -3.22 5.54 19.84
CA GLY A 193 -2.88 4.64 18.73
C GLY A 193 -3.58 3.29 18.82
N GLN A 194 -4.25 2.98 19.93
CA GLN A 194 -4.83 1.68 20.20
C GLN A 194 -6.19 1.50 19.51
N ALA A 195 -6.39 0.36 18.84
CA ALA A 195 -7.57 0.13 18.00
C ALA A 195 -8.90 0.11 18.78
N PRO A 196 -9.03 -0.56 19.94
CA PRO A 196 -10.28 -0.55 20.71
C PRO A 196 -10.68 0.86 21.17
N GLU A 197 -9.70 1.66 21.60
CA GLU A 197 -9.89 3.03 22.08
C GLU A 197 -10.29 3.95 20.91
N LEU A 198 -9.66 3.80 19.75
CA LEU A 198 -10.03 4.53 18.53
C LEU A 198 -11.44 4.14 18.06
N LEU A 199 -11.81 2.85 18.10
CA LEU A 199 -13.17 2.40 17.79
C LEU A 199 -14.18 3.08 18.71
N ALA A 200 -13.93 3.05 20.02
CA ALA A 200 -14.81 3.69 21.01
C ALA A 200 -14.96 5.21 20.77
N LEU A 201 -13.87 5.88 20.39
CA LEU A 201 -13.86 7.31 20.09
C LEU A 201 -14.59 7.67 18.79
N THR A 202 -14.55 6.80 17.78
CA THR A 202 -15.30 7.02 16.52
C THR A 202 -16.79 6.75 16.65
N ALA A 203 -17.19 5.90 17.59
CA ALA A 203 -18.55 5.36 17.72
C ALA A 203 -19.06 4.69 16.43
N TRP A 204 -18.15 4.19 15.60
CA TRP A 204 -18.50 3.48 14.36
C TRP A 204 -18.79 2.00 14.61
N PRO A 205 -19.56 1.36 13.71
CA PRO A 205 -19.62 -0.10 13.71
C PRO A 205 -18.25 -0.68 13.35
N LEU A 206 -17.93 -1.84 13.94
CA LEU A 206 -16.66 -2.55 13.71
C LEU A 206 -16.37 -2.74 12.22
N ARG A 207 -17.42 -3.12 11.47
CA ARG A 207 -17.41 -3.32 10.02
C ARG A 207 -16.96 -2.12 9.19
N ARG A 208 -17.17 -0.88 9.67
CA ARG A 208 -16.68 0.35 9.04
C ARG A 208 -15.25 0.66 9.48
N PHE A 209 -14.98 0.48 10.76
CA PHE A 209 -13.70 0.84 11.38
C PHE A 209 -12.53 -0.01 10.87
N ASN A 210 -12.72 -1.34 10.81
CA ASN A 210 -11.64 -2.26 10.50
C ASN A 210 -11.08 -2.10 9.07
N PRO A 211 -11.89 -2.00 7.99
CA PRO A 211 -11.36 -1.74 6.67
C PRO A 211 -10.60 -0.41 6.59
N ALA A 212 -11.04 0.62 7.31
CA ALA A 212 -10.37 1.91 7.36
C ALA A 212 -9.01 1.83 8.09
N LEU A 213 -8.95 1.11 9.21
CA LEU A 213 -7.71 0.86 9.93
C LEU A 213 -6.74 -0.01 9.11
N ALA A 214 -7.25 -1.05 8.45
CA ALA A 214 -6.47 -1.91 7.55
C ALA A 214 -5.93 -1.11 6.36
N HIS A 215 -6.71 -0.20 5.80
CA HIS A 215 -6.26 0.70 4.73
C HIS A 215 -5.06 1.55 5.18
N LEU A 216 -5.15 2.18 6.36
CA LEU A 216 -4.06 2.98 6.92
C LEU A 216 -2.80 2.15 7.15
N MET A 217 -2.95 0.92 7.64
CA MET A 217 -1.86 -0.03 7.84
C MET A 217 -1.19 -0.42 6.52
N ASN A 218 -1.98 -0.74 5.50
CA ASN A 218 -1.49 -1.15 4.17
C ASN A 218 -0.80 -0.01 3.42
N GLU A 219 -1.23 1.25 3.62
CA GLU A 219 -0.53 2.42 3.07
C GLU A 219 0.81 2.70 3.76
N HIS A 220 0.98 2.22 5.00
CA HIS A 220 2.15 2.47 5.83
C HIS A 220 2.69 1.20 6.52
N PRO A 221 3.10 0.18 5.75
CA PRO A 221 3.51 -1.11 6.31
C PRO A 221 4.78 -1.03 7.16
N GLY A 222 5.63 -0.03 6.92
CA GLY A 222 6.89 0.18 7.64
C GLY A 222 6.79 1.00 8.94
N TRP A 223 5.59 1.18 9.48
CA TRP A 223 5.38 1.82 10.78
C TRP A 223 5.36 0.78 11.92
N CYS A 224 5.47 1.27 13.15
CA CYS A 224 5.47 0.44 14.36
C CYS A 224 4.04 -0.02 14.73
N TRP A 225 3.43 -0.82 13.86
CA TRP A 225 2.17 -1.51 14.13
C TRP A 225 2.40 -2.61 15.17
N ARG A 226 1.46 -2.73 16.11
CA ARG A 226 1.53 -3.74 17.17
C ARG A 226 0.82 -5.00 16.69
N ASP A 227 1.62 -5.98 16.29
CA ASP A 227 1.15 -7.31 15.95
C ASP A 227 0.91 -8.14 17.22
N ARG A 228 -0.32 -8.67 17.38
CA ARG A 228 -0.69 -9.97 18.02
C ARG A 228 -2.11 -9.98 18.63
N TYR A 229 -2.81 -11.11 18.39
CA TYR A 229 -3.95 -11.71 19.14
C TYR A 229 -5.16 -10.82 19.51
N HIS A 230 -5.68 -10.03 18.58
CA HIS A 230 -7.04 -9.52 18.71
C HIS A 230 -7.85 -9.97 17.50
N PHE A 231 -8.85 -10.81 17.74
CA PHE A 231 -9.74 -11.35 16.71
C PHE A 231 -10.61 -10.25 16.06
N ASP A 232 -10.72 -9.09 16.70
CA ASP A 232 -11.68 -8.06 16.30
C ASP A 232 -11.06 -6.94 15.47
N HIS A 233 -9.73 -6.87 15.30
CA HIS A 233 -9.06 -5.76 14.60
C HIS A 233 -7.87 -6.23 13.75
N PRO A 234 -7.53 -5.53 12.64
CA PRO A 234 -6.37 -5.88 11.81
C PRO A 234 -5.03 -5.66 12.54
N THR A 235 -5.03 -4.83 13.59
CA THR A 235 -3.88 -4.55 14.45
C THR A 235 -4.36 -4.13 15.83
N TYR A 236 -3.56 -4.36 16.88
CA TYR A 236 -3.87 -3.80 18.19
C TYR A 236 -3.68 -2.28 18.22
N GLY A 237 -2.86 -1.72 17.33
CA GLY A 237 -2.69 -0.28 17.21
C GLY A 237 -1.30 0.15 16.76
N LEU A 238 -1.11 1.46 16.67
CA LEU A 238 0.12 2.11 16.21
C LEU A 238 0.91 2.71 17.38
N VAL A 239 2.21 2.43 17.47
CA VAL A 239 3.10 3.20 18.36
C VAL A 239 3.47 4.52 17.68
N ILE A 240 2.91 5.63 18.17
CA ILE A 240 3.06 6.95 17.54
C ILE A 240 4.37 7.60 17.98
N GLY A 241 5.41 7.47 17.16
CA GLY A 241 6.66 8.23 17.26
C GLY A 241 6.67 9.49 16.39
N PRO A 242 7.79 10.25 16.35
CA PRO A 242 7.92 11.42 15.48
C PRO A 242 7.74 11.10 13.98
N LYS A 243 8.22 9.93 13.54
CA LYS A 243 8.11 9.44 12.15
C LYS A 243 6.64 9.20 11.79
N GLU A 244 5.93 8.46 12.63
CA GLU A 244 4.52 8.10 12.45
C GLU A 244 3.65 9.34 12.50
N LYS A 245 3.89 10.23 13.48
CA LYS A 245 3.19 11.52 13.58
C LYS A 245 3.30 12.35 12.30
N ALA A 246 4.52 12.51 11.77
CA ALA A 246 4.73 13.23 10.51
C ALA A 246 4.07 12.51 9.31
N GLY A 247 4.04 11.18 9.34
CA GLY A 247 3.36 10.36 8.35
C GLY A 247 1.85 10.54 8.34
N LEU A 248 1.21 10.41 9.51
CA LEU A 248 -0.22 10.64 9.72
C LEU A 248 -0.63 12.05 9.26
N GLN A 249 0.15 13.08 9.60
CA GLN A 249 -0.11 14.46 9.16
C GLN A 249 -0.10 14.58 7.64
N ARG A 250 0.87 13.97 6.96
CA ARG A 250 0.92 13.98 5.49
C ARG A 250 -0.27 13.23 4.88
N PHE A 251 -0.62 12.08 5.45
CA PHE A 251 -1.74 11.28 4.98
C PHE A 251 -3.06 12.05 5.03
N VAL A 252 -3.36 12.69 6.18
CA VAL A 252 -4.55 13.54 6.36
C VAL A 252 -4.55 14.70 5.36
N LEU A 253 -3.45 15.45 5.26
CA LEU A 253 -3.34 16.61 4.35
C LEU A 253 -3.56 16.24 2.88
N VAL A 254 -3.08 15.08 2.43
CA VAL A 254 -3.29 14.62 1.04
C VAL A 254 -4.78 14.39 0.79
N ILE A 255 -5.47 13.72 1.71
CA ILE A 255 -6.88 13.37 1.55
C ILE A 255 -7.77 14.60 1.65
N GLU A 256 -7.47 15.55 2.53
CA GLU A 256 -8.17 16.84 2.61
C GLU A 256 -8.06 17.63 1.31
N ARG A 257 -6.87 17.63 0.68
CA ARG A 257 -6.65 18.28 -0.63
C ARG A 257 -7.41 17.60 -1.77
N GLU A 258 -7.50 16.27 -1.74
CA GLU A 258 -8.29 15.49 -2.70
C GLU A 258 -9.79 15.80 -2.54
N ALA A 259 -10.28 15.96 -1.31
CA ALA A 259 -11.69 16.23 -1.02
C ALA A 259 -12.12 17.69 -1.29
N GLY A 260 -11.18 18.63 -1.33
CA GLY A 260 -11.42 20.05 -1.64
C GLY A 260 -11.33 20.41 -3.13
N ARG A 261 -11.05 19.44 -3.99
CA ARG A 261 -11.11 19.55 -5.46
C ARG A 261 -12.43 19.03 -5.99
#